data_AF-A0A7G9P4H6-F1
#
_entry.id   AF-A0A7G9P4H6-F1
#
_cell.length_a   1.000
_cell.length_b   1.000
_cell.length_c   1.000
_cell.angle_alpha   90.00
_cell.angle_beta   90.00
_cell.angle_gamma   90.00
#
_symmetry.space_group_name_H-M   'P 1'
#
loop_
_entity.id
_entity.type
_entity.pdbx_description
1 polymer ?
#
loop_
_entity_poly.entity_id
_entity_poly.type
_entity_poly.pdbx_seq_one_letter_code
_entity_poly.pdbx_strand_id
1 'polypeptide(L)'
;MNATTPEFETDCRLHLDRFFAAHPDATMEKRAHKALRLLRASEKPIKGKAEGWAAGIVYAVGTYDRPPVGVPNVLNSEFEKLMGVSMGTARNRAAAVREFMTL
;
A
#
# COMPACT_ATOMS: atom_id res chain seq x y z
N MET A 1 -16.25 -12.58 -10.41
CA MET A 1 -16.52 -11.33 -9.67
C MET A 1 -15.58 -11.30 -8.49
N ASN A 2 -14.68 -10.30 -8.40
CA ASN A 2 -14.12 -9.87 -7.12
C ASN A 2 -14.08 -8.35 -7.22
N ALA A 3 -15.27 -7.75 -7.14
CA ALA A 3 -15.33 -6.36 -6.71
C ALA A 3 -14.61 -6.33 -5.36
N THR A 4 -13.69 -5.39 -5.20
CA THR A 4 -13.08 -5.10 -3.91
C THR A 4 -14.22 -4.94 -2.90
N THR A 5 -14.36 -5.87 -1.96
CA THR A 5 -15.49 -5.80 -1.05
C THR A 5 -15.31 -4.59 -0.11
N PRO A 6 -16.39 -3.97 0.39
CA PRO A 6 -16.28 -2.87 1.36
C PRO A 6 -15.41 -3.23 2.58
N GLU A 7 -15.38 -4.51 2.95
CA GLU A 7 -14.55 -5.06 4.03
C GLU A 7 -13.06 -4.96 3.67
N PHE A 8 -12.67 -5.36 2.46
CA PHE A 8 -11.27 -5.25 2.02
C PHE A 8 -10.78 -3.80 2.03
N GLU A 9 -11.60 -2.86 1.56
CA GLU A 9 -11.24 -1.44 1.57
C GLU A 9 -11.06 -0.94 3.01
N THR A 10 -11.97 -1.34 3.90
CA THR A 10 -11.92 -0.98 5.32
C THR A 10 -10.66 -1.54 5.99
N ASP A 11 -10.35 -2.82 5.76
CA ASP A 11 -9.16 -3.46 6.31
C ASP A 11 -7.87 -2.81 5.77
N CYS A 12 -7.81 -2.55 4.47
CA CYS A 12 -6.67 -1.83 3.87
C CYS A 12 -6.49 -0.46 4.50
N ARG A 13 -7.58 0.29 4.69
CA ARG A 13 -7.54 1.61 5.31
C ARG A 13 -7.02 1.52 6.75
N LEU A 14 -7.48 0.56 7.55
CA LEU A 14 -6.99 0.37 8.92
C LEU A 14 -5.47 0.12 8.97
N HIS A 15 -4.92 -0.64 8.03
CA HIS A 15 -3.47 -0.85 7.94
C HIS A 15 -2.72 0.43 7.54
N LEU A 16 -3.26 1.24 6.63
CA LEU A 16 -2.67 2.53 6.26
C LEU A 16 -2.71 3.50 7.43
N ASP A 17 -3.86 3.65 8.09
CA ASP A 17 -4.05 4.55 9.24
C ASP A 17 -3.08 4.19 10.37
N ARG A 18 -2.92 2.89 10.66
CA ARG A 18 -1.93 2.40 11.64
C ARG A 18 -0.50 2.74 11.24
N PHE A 19 -0.15 2.59 9.96
CA PHE A 19 1.17 2.94 9.47
C PHE A 19 1.46 4.44 9.64
N PHE A 20 0.56 5.31 9.17
CA PHE A 20 0.75 6.76 9.23
C PHE A 20 0.62 7.34 10.64
N ALA A 21 -0.08 6.67 11.56
CA ALA A 21 -0.03 6.99 12.98
C ALA A 21 1.37 6.74 13.60
N ALA A 22 2.07 5.70 13.15
CA ALA A 22 3.43 5.38 13.62
C ALA A 22 4.51 6.19 12.89
N HIS A 23 4.29 6.48 11.59
CA HIS A 23 5.20 7.23 10.74
C HIS A 23 4.46 8.36 10.02
N PRO A 24 4.21 9.50 10.68
CA PRO A 24 3.44 10.59 10.10
C PRO A 24 4.13 11.20 8.87
N ASP A 25 3.44 11.15 7.74
CA ASP A 25 3.78 11.86 6.50
C ASP A 25 2.49 12.16 5.73
N ALA A 26 1.95 13.37 5.94
CA ALA A 26 0.68 13.78 5.35
C ALA A 26 0.66 13.74 3.82
N THR A 27 1.83 13.90 3.17
CA THR A 27 1.93 13.83 1.71
C THR A 27 1.83 12.40 1.23
N MET A 28 2.57 11.48 1.85
CA MET A 28 2.48 10.05 1.54
C MET A 28 1.11 9.48 1.90
N GLU A 29 0.52 9.89 3.02
CA GLU A 29 -0.81 9.46 3.45
C GLU A 29 -1.89 9.84 2.43
N LYS A 30 -1.90 11.10 1.98
CA LYS A 30 -2.82 11.55 0.93
C LYS A 30 -2.65 10.76 -0.37
N ARG A 31 -1.40 10.47 -0.76
CA ARG A 31 -1.09 9.65 -1.94
C ARG A 31 -1.55 8.20 -1.75
N ALA A 32 -1.36 7.62 -0.57
CA ALA A 32 -1.76 6.26 -0.25
C ALA A 32 -3.29 6.09 -0.31
N HIS A 33 -4.06 6.99 0.28
CA HIS A 33 -5.52 6.95 0.16
C HIS A 33 -6.02 7.20 -1.26
N LYS A 34 -5.33 8.03 -2.05
CA LYS A 34 -5.62 8.15 -3.49
C LYS A 34 -5.39 6.81 -4.20
N ALA A 35 -4.27 6.14 -3.94
CA ALA A 35 -3.96 4.84 -4.53
C ALA A 35 -4.98 3.76 -4.11
N LEU A 36 -5.44 3.73 -2.86
CA LEU A 36 -6.49 2.82 -2.41
C LEU A 36 -7.81 3.03 -3.18
N ARG A 37 -8.21 4.29 -3.40
CA ARG A 37 -9.42 4.61 -4.19
C ARG A 37 -9.29 4.15 -5.64
N LEU A 38 -8.12 4.32 -6.26
CA LEU A 38 -7.86 3.86 -7.63
C LEU A 38 -7.84 2.33 -7.71
N LEU A 39 -7.22 1.67 -6.73
CA LEU A 39 -7.20 0.22 -6.61
C LEU A 39 -8.63 -0.34 -6.51
N ARG A 40 -9.50 0.27 -5.70
CA ARG A 40 -10.91 -0.12 -5.58
C ARG A 40 -11.70 0.08 -6.88
N ALA A 41 -11.40 1.14 -7.62
CA ALA A 41 -12.05 1.42 -8.89
C ALA A 41 -11.57 0.50 -10.04
N SER A 42 -10.53 -0.31 -9.79
CA SER A 42 -9.96 -1.20 -10.78
C SER A 42 -10.86 -2.40 -11.06
N GLU A 43 -11.07 -2.71 -12.34
CA GLU A 43 -11.72 -3.94 -12.79
C GLU A 43 -10.81 -5.17 -12.65
N LYS A 44 -9.51 -4.96 -12.39
CA LYS A 44 -8.55 -6.07 -12.22
C LYS A 44 -8.86 -6.82 -10.92
N PRO A 45 -8.98 -8.16 -10.97
CA PRO A 45 -9.21 -8.95 -9.76
C PRO A 45 -8.10 -8.76 -8.73
N ILE A 46 -8.47 -8.21 -7.58
CA ILE A 46 -7.59 -8.09 -6.43
C ILE A 46 -7.59 -9.43 -5.69
N LYS A 47 -6.42 -10.08 -5.65
CA LYS A 47 -6.21 -11.35 -4.93
C LYS A 47 -5.28 -11.12 -3.73
N GLY A 48 -5.48 -11.89 -2.67
CA GLY A 48 -4.67 -11.81 -1.45
C GLY A 48 -5.27 -10.91 -0.39
N LYS A 49 -4.58 -10.80 0.75
CA LYS A 49 -5.09 -10.12 1.95
C LYS A 49 -4.82 -8.62 1.93
N ALA A 50 -5.63 -7.88 2.69
CA ALA A 50 -5.61 -6.42 2.76
C ALA A 50 -4.26 -5.86 3.25
N GLU A 51 -3.62 -6.49 4.24
CA GLU A 51 -2.33 -6.03 4.77
C GLU A 51 -1.23 -5.97 3.71
N GLY A 52 -1.22 -6.94 2.78
CA GLY A 52 -0.26 -6.98 1.68
C GLY A 52 -0.49 -5.86 0.66
N TRP A 53 -1.74 -5.53 0.39
CA TRP A 53 -2.09 -4.43 -0.51
C TRP A 53 -1.82 -3.07 0.12
N ALA A 54 -2.13 -2.89 1.41
CA ALA A 54 -1.76 -1.70 2.16
C ALA A 54 -0.24 -1.49 2.16
N ALA A 55 0.55 -2.55 2.41
CA ALA A 55 2.01 -2.49 2.35
C ALA A 55 2.52 -2.15 0.95
N GLY A 56 1.91 -2.73 -0.09
CA GLY A 56 2.21 -2.39 -1.48
C GLY A 56 1.92 -0.93 -1.83
N ILE A 57 0.83 -0.38 -1.31
CA ILE A 57 0.48 1.04 -1.48
C ILE A 57 1.54 1.93 -0.82
N VAL A 58 1.86 1.71 0.47
CA VAL A 58 2.87 2.51 1.18
C VAL A 58 4.22 2.45 0.45
N TYR A 59 4.63 1.26 0.05
CA TYR A 59 5.87 1.07 -0.69
C TYR A 59 5.83 1.81 -2.04
N ALA A 60 4.77 1.65 -2.83
CA ALA A 60 4.62 2.30 -4.13
C ALA A 60 4.68 3.83 -4.02
N VAL A 61 3.95 4.44 -3.07
CA VAL A 61 3.93 5.89 -2.92
C VAL A 61 5.22 6.46 -2.33
N GLY A 62 5.86 5.73 -1.40
CA GLY A 62 7.14 6.13 -0.80
C GLY A 62 8.34 6.01 -1.74
N THR A 63 8.20 5.23 -2.81
CA THR A 63 9.24 5.01 -3.82
C THR A 63 8.82 5.53 -5.20
N TYR A 64 7.86 6.45 -5.25
CA TYR A 64 7.33 6.98 -6.51
C TYR A 64 8.34 7.86 -7.25
N ASP A 65 9.02 8.74 -6.51
CA ASP A 65 10.01 9.71 -6.98
C ASP A 65 11.46 9.30 -6.63
N ARG A 66 11.64 8.06 -6.16
CA ARG A 66 12.92 7.55 -5.63
C ARG A 66 13.17 6.09 -6.04
N PRO A 67 14.43 5.64 -6.06
CA PRO A 67 14.74 4.23 -6.26
C PRO A 67 13.98 3.31 -5.27
N PRO A 68 13.48 2.14 -5.70
CA PRO A 68 12.73 1.21 -4.85
C PRO A 68 13.68 0.41 -3.94
N VAL A 69 14.24 1.08 -2.93
CA VAL A 69 15.19 0.51 -1.95
C VAL A 69 14.61 0.35 -0.54
N GLY A 70 13.36 0.73 -0.33
CA GLY A 70 12.71 0.69 0.98
C GLY A 70 11.66 1.78 1.12
N VAL A 71 10.92 1.78 2.23
CA VAL A 71 10.04 2.89 2.58
C VAL A 71 10.90 4.02 3.18
N PRO A 72 10.75 5.28 2.74
CA PRO A 72 11.56 6.38 3.26
C PRO A 72 11.49 6.48 4.78
N ASN A 73 12.64 6.65 5.43
CA ASN A 73 12.77 6.83 6.89
C ASN A 73 12.22 5.67 7.74
N VAL A 74 11.99 4.49 7.16
CA VAL A 74 11.53 3.30 7.88
C VAL A 74 12.47 2.13 7.56
N LEU A 75 12.92 1.42 8.59
CA LEU A 75 13.73 0.22 8.38
C LEU A 75 12.87 -0.89 7.76
N ASN A 76 13.43 -1.68 6.84
CA ASN A 76 12.69 -2.79 6.22
C ASN A 76 12.11 -3.76 7.27
N SER A 77 12.88 -4.11 8.31
CA SER A 77 12.42 -5.00 9.38
C SER A 77 11.30 -4.38 10.23
N GLU A 78 11.35 -3.07 10.45
CA GLU A 78 10.30 -2.32 11.15
C GLU A 78 9.02 -2.27 10.31
N PHE A 79 9.16 -1.99 9.02
CA PHE A 79 8.05 -1.98 8.07
C PHE A 79 7.36 -3.36 7.99
N GLU A 80 8.14 -4.44 7.87
CA GLU A 80 7.59 -5.80 7.84
C GLU A 80 6.81 -6.13 9.11
N LYS A 81 7.37 -5.76 10.27
CA LYS A 81 6.72 -5.97 11.57
C LYS A 81 5.41 -5.17 11.71
N LEU A 82 5.42 -3.91 11.28
CA LEU A 82 4.26 -3.02 11.39
C LEU A 82 3.12 -3.45 10.46
N MET A 83 3.46 -3.84 9.23
CA MET A 83 2.50 -4.26 8.22
C MET A 83 2.10 -5.74 8.33
N GLY A 84 2.89 -6.57 9.03
CA GLY A 84 2.65 -8.00 9.16
C GLY A 84 2.90 -8.78 7.86
N VAL A 85 3.74 -8.26 6.96
CA VAL A 85 4.07 -8.88 5.67
C VAL A 85 5.55 -8.69 5.33
N SER A 86 6.08 -9.52 4.43
CA SER A 86 7.47 -9.35 3.97
C SER A 86 7.64 -8.18 2.98
N MET A 87 8.85 -7.65 2.89
CA MET A 87 9.26 -6.66 1.87
C MET A 87 9.03 -7.18 0.46
N GLY A 88 9.24 -8.48 0.23
CA GLY A 88 8.94 -9.12 -1.04
C GLY A 88 7.46 -9.05 -1.40
N THR A 89 6.58 -9.27 -0.43
CA THR A 89 5.13 -9.11 -0.60
C THR A 89 4.79 -7.66 -0.92
N ALA A 90 5.32 -6.71 -0.15
CA ALA A 90 5.11 -5.29 -0.38
C ALA A 90 5.58 -4.86 -1.78
N ARG A 91 6.78 -5.27 -2.20
CA ARG A 91 7.33 -4.95 -3.53
C ARG A 91 6.47 -5.52 -4.67
N ASN A 92 6.03 -6.77 -4.54
CA ASN A 92 5.18 -7.41 -5.55
C ASN A 92 3.84 -6.69 -5.68
N ARG A 93 3.24 -6.29 -4.56
CA ARG A 93 1.98 -5.51 -4.57
C ARG A 93 2.20 -4.09 -5.07
N ALA A 94 3.32 -3.47 -4.74
CA ALA A 94 3.67 -2.13 -5.21
C ALA A 94 3.79 -2.07 -6.74
N ALA A 95 4.33 -3.11 -7.39
CA ALA A 95 4.36 -3.21 -8.84
C ALA A 95 2.95 -3.11 -9.45
N ALA A 96 1.99 -3.87 -8.91
CA ALA A 96 0.60 -3.81 -9.33
C ALA A 96 -0.06 -2.45 -9.03
N VAL A 97 0.22 -1.86 -7.85
CA VAL A 97 -0.30 -0.53 -7.49
C VAL A 97 0.19 0.55 -8.45
N ARG A 98 1.47 0.49 -8.85
CA ARG A 98 2.08 1.47 -9.77
C ARG A 98 1.39 1.50 -11.13
N GLU A 99 0.91 0.36 -11.63
CA GLU A 99 0.12 0.31 -12.87
C GLU A 99 -1.14 1.18 -12.83
N PHE A 100 -1.70 1.43 -11.63
CA PHE A 100 -2.87 2.29 -11.44
C PHE A 100 -2.52 3.75 -11.17
N MET A 101 -1.27 4.05 -10.79
CA MET A 101 -0.82 5.40 -10.45
C MET A 101 -0.24 6.16 -11.64
N THR A 102 0.12 5.45 -12.72
CA THR A 102 0.69 6.02 -13.96
C THR A 102 -0.35 6.37 -15.03
N LEU A 103 -1.65 6.27 -14.70
CA LEU A 103 -2.78 6.79 -15.48
C LEU A 103 -3.24 8.13 -14.89
#